data_AF-A0A9X3ET03-F1
#
_entry.id   AF-A0A9X3ET03-F1
#
_cell.length_a   1.000
_cell.length_b   1.000
_cell.length_c   1.000
_cell.angle_alpha   90.00
_cell.angle_beta   90.00
_cell.angle_gamma   90.00
#
_symmetry.space_group_name_H-M   'P 1'
#
loop_
_entity.id
_entity.type
_entity.pdbx_description
1 polymer ?
#
loop_
_entity_poly.entity_id
_entity_poly.type
_entity_poly.pdbx_seq_one_letter_code
_entity_poly.pdbx_strand_id
1 'polypeptide(L)'
;MGTRRWFSGLAAWIQKNKLTREDVARRSRHDVGYVLALFEHPEPNPTLRLFLSLLESAGARLDTAGANTTRHVVSRINELRARAGLTVAALAKRAGMQRSHLSRIINDDDPNMQLVVFTSLIAALGAENEMQIVARFHNAQAVPLALAVGAESMGAAPGRRLHVVSHDAPAANDGRHESTAGGQAEPRADRTTQQIEQERARASRAEAEAARAKQRADEAEARAREDCERAEMAAYQAALEKERADAAEARLETLRILGKTTLWTATVGGLLFGGAYAYDRYVKTRS
;
A
#
# COMPACT_ATOMS: atom_id res chain seq x y z
N MET A 1 -19.55 -8.17 14.84
CA MET A 1 -18.52 -8.78 13.97
C MET A 1 -17.18 -8.64 14.66
N GLY A 2 -16.52 -9.75 15.00
CA GLY A 2 -15.25 -9.74 15.73
C GLY A 2 -14.02 -9.50 14.84
N THR A 3 -12.85 -9.44 15.47
CA THR A 3 -11.55 -9.23 14.79
C THR A 3 -11.22 -10.31 13.75
N ARG A 4 -11.86 -11.49 13.85
CA ARG A 4 -11.69 -12.61 12.93
C ARG A 4 -11.92 -12.25 11.46
N ARG A 5 -12.86 -11.33 11.18
CA ARG A 5 -13.14 -10.88 9.81
C ARG A 5 -11.89 -10.40 9.09
N TRP A 6 -11.02 -9.66 9.79
CA TRP A 6 -9.79 -9.11 9.22
C TRP A 6 -8.78 -10.21 8.84
N PHE A 7 -8.61 -11.19 9.72
CA PHE A 7 -7.73 -12.34 9.45
C PHE A 7 -8.30 -13.28 8.38
N SER A 8 -9.63 -13.45 8.32
CA SER A 8 -10.28 -14.17 7.22
C SER A 8 -10.09 -13.44 5.88
N GLY A 9 -10.22 -12.11 5.88
CA GLY A 9 -9.94 -11.29 4.69
C GLY A 9 -8.49 -11.38 4.24
N LEU A 10 -7.54 -11.33 5.18
CA LEU A 10 -6.12 -11.53 4.91
C LEU A 10 -5.83 -12.94 4.39
N ALA A 11 -6.42 -13.98 4.99
CA ALA A 11 -6.25 -15.35 4.52
C ALA A 11 -6.79 -15.55 3.10
N ALA A 12 -7.95 -14.99 2.78
CA ALA A 12 -8.51 -15.00 1.44
C ALA A 12 -7.60 -14.26 0.44
N TRP A 13 -7.01 -13.12 0.86
CA TRP A 13 -6.03 -12.38 0.07
C TRP A 13 -4.78 -13.21 -0.23
N ILE A 14 -4.20 -13.83 0.79
CA ILE A 14 -3.02 -14.70 0.71
C ILE A 14 -3.27 -15.84 -0.29
N GLN A 15 -4.41 -16.51 -0.16
CA GLN A 15 -4.81 -17.61 -1.06
C GLN A 15 -4.99 -17.13 -2.50
N LYS A 16 -5.67 -15.99 -2.71
CA LYS A 16 -5.89 -15.39 -4.04
C LYS A 16 -4.57 -15.07 -4.74
N ASN A 17 -3.55 -14.66 -3.99
CA ASN A 17 -2.23 -14.31 -4.51
C ASN A 17 -1.23 -15.49 -4.50
N LYS A 18 -1.70 -16.73 -4.27
CA LYS A 18 -0.87 -17.95 -4.25
C LYS A 18 0.30 -17.90 -3.25
N LEU A 19 0.13 -17.16 -2.16
CA LEU A 19 1.08 -17.14 -1.04
C LEU A 19 0.64 -18.13 0.04
N THR A 20 1.59 -18.59 0.86
CA THR A 20 1.29 -19.33 2.08
C THR A 20 1.28 -18.41 3.30
N ARG A 21 0.65 -18.85 4.41
CA ARG A 21 0.66 -18.07 5.67
C ARG A 21 2.07 -18.01 6.24
N GLU A 22 2.83 -19.08 6.06
CA GLU A 22 4.24 -19.21 6.41
C GLU A 22 5.09 -18.21 5.63
N ASP A 23 4.85 -18.03 4.32
CA ASP A 23 5.57 -17.03 3.51
C ASP A 23 5.34 -15.62 4.03
N VAL A 24 4.10 -15.26 4.37
CA VAL A 24 3.77 -13.96 4.94
C VAL A 24 4.45 -13.78 6.31
N ALA A 25 4.41 -14.81 7.16
CA ALA A 25 5.07 -14.76 8.46
C ALA A 25 6.59 -14.54 8.33
N ARG A 26 7.27 -15.29 7.44
CA ARG A 26 8.70 -15.11 7.17
C ARG A 26 9.04 -13.73 6.64
N ARG A 27 8.23 -13.20 5.71
CA ARG A 27 8.43 -11.87 5.12
C ARG A 27 8.20 -10.73 6.12
N SER A 28 7.34 -10.96 7.11
CA SER A 28 6.95 -9.96 8.09
C SER A 28 8.00 -9.64 9.15
N ARG A 29 9.09 -10.42 9.23
CA ARG A 29 10.15 -10.31 10.25
C ARG A 29 9.65 -10.46 11.69
N HIS A 30 8.44 -10.98 11.89
CA HIS A 30 7.91 -11.38 13.19
C HIS A 30 8.14 -12.88 13.43
N ASP A 31 7.97 -13.31 14.68
CA ASP A 31 8.05 -14.73 15.03
C ASP A 31 7.01 -15.54 14.24
N VAL A 32 7.48 -16.56 13.51
CA VAL A 32 6.64 -17.34 12.60
C VAL A 32 5.58 -18.12 13.38
N GLY A 33 5.94 -18.71 14.53
CA GLY A 33 5.01 -19.47 15.36
C GLY A 33 3.88 -18.58 15.88
N TYR A 34 4.21 -17.39 16.37
CA TYR A 34 3.25 -16.40 16.84
C TYR A 34 2.29 -15.94 15.73
N VAL A 35 2.80 -15.65 14.53
CA VAL A 35 1.95 -15.22 13.40
C VAL A 35 1.01 -16.33 12.96
N LEU A 36 1.48 -17.59 12.87
CA LEU A 36 0.63 -18.72 12.52
C LEU A 36 -0.45 -18.95 13.58
N ALA A 37 -0.10 -18.85 14.87
CA ALA A 37 -1.06 -18.95 15.97
C ALA A 37 -2.17 -17.89 15.88
N LEU A 38 -1.87 -16.67 15.40
CA LEU A 38 -2.89 -15.64 15.15
C LEU A 38 -3.89 -16.03 14.04
N PHE A 39 -3.46 -16.75 13.01
CA PHE A 39 -4.36 -17.25 11.96
C PHE A 39 -5.26 -18.39 12.44
N GLU A 40 -4.82 -19.16 13.43
CA GLU A 40 -5.59 -20.25 14.03
C GLU A 40 -6.55 -19.77 15.12
N HIS A 41 -6.18 -18.70 15.84
CA HIS A 41 -6.99 -18.17 16.92
C HIS A 41 -8.38 -17.70 16.43
N PRO A 42 -9.48 -18.06 17.13
CA PRO A 42 -10.84 -17.73 16.70
C PRO A 42 -11.10 -16.21 16.75
N GLU A 43 -10.50 -15.49 17.69
CA GLU A 43 -10.60 -14.03 17.83
C GLU A 43 -9.22 -13.41 18.02
N PRO A 44 -8.39 -13.29 16.96
CA PRO A 44 -7.05 -12.76 17.09
C PRO A 44 -7.11 -11.28 17.45
N ASN A 45 -6.39 -10.85 18.48
CA ASN A 45 -6.33 -9.45 18.89
C ASN A 45 -4.89 -8.91 18.93
N PRO A 46 -4.17 -8.92 17.78
CA PRO A 46 -2.87 -8.26 17.70
C PRO A 46 -3.01 -6.73 17.76
N THR A 47 -1.87 -6.06 17.86
CA THR A 47 -1.82 -4.61 17.62
C THR A 47 -2.13 -4.30 16.14
N LEU A 48 -2.72 -3.13 15.88
CA LEU A 48 -3.00 -2.68 14.52
C LEU A 48 -1.71 -2.60 13.71
N ARG A 49 -0.60 -2.16 14.31
CA ARG A 49 0.71 -2.15 13.64
C ARG A 49 1.14 -3.52 13.14
N LEU A 50 1.01 -4.56 13.97
CA LEU A 50 1.34 -5.92 13.56
C LEU A 50 0.43 -6.37 12.40
N PHE A 51 -0.87 -6.11 12.49
CA PHE A 51 -1.80 -6.45 11.42
C PHE A 51 -1.47 -5.75 10.09
N LEU A 52 -1.16 -4.45 10.12
CA LEU A 52 -0.74 -3.70 8.94
C LEU A 52 0.58 -4.22 8.35
N SER A 53 1.54 -4.62 9.20
CA SER A 53 2.80 -5.23 8.77
C SER A 53 2.57 -6.59 8.09
N LEU A 54 1.62 -7.39 8.57
CA LEU A 54 1.23 -8.64 7.92
C LEU A 54 0.55 -8.39 6.57
N LEU A 55 -0.33 -7.38 6.46
CA LEU A 55 -0.92 -6.96 5.19
C LEU A 55 0.17 -6.56 4.20
N GLU A 56 1.12 -5.74 4.64
CA GLU A 56 2.23 -5.29 3.80
C GLU A 56 3.08 -6.46 3.29
N SER A 57 3.36 -7.43 4.16
CA SER A 57 4.12 -8.64 3.82
C SER A 57 3.40 -9.55 2.83
N ALA A 58 2.07 -9.49 2.81
CA ALA A 58 1.19 -10.17 1.86
C ALA A 58 0.96 -9.36 0.56
N GLY A 59 1.61 -8.20 0.39
CA GLY A 59 1.41 -7.32 -0.76
C GLY A 59 0.05 -6.60 -0.76
N ALA A 60 -0.61 -6.55 0.39
CA ALA A 60 -1.89 -5.91 0.59
C ALA A 60 -1.75 -4.59 1.37
N ARG A 61 -2.81 -3.79 1.35
CA ARG A 61 -2.98 -2.65 2.24
C ARG A 61 -4.44 -2.50 2.63
N LEU A 62 -4.72 -1.77 3.70
CA LEU A 62 -6.07 -1.24 3.92
C LEU A 62 -6.33 -0.08 2.95
N ASP A 63 -7.58 0.02 2.48
CA ASP A 63 -8.06 1.16 1.68
C ASP A 63 -8.13 2.43 2.54
N THR A 64 -6.95 2.99 2.79
CA THR A 64 -6.72 4.21 3.54
C THR A 64 -6.12 5.21 2.56
N ALA A 65 -6.71 6.40 2.48
CA ALA A 65 -6.18 7.48 1.64
C ALA A 65 -4.75 7.81 2.12
N GLY A 66 -3.74 7.49 1.31
CA GLY A 66 -2.32 7.69 1.63
C GLY A 66 -1.54 6.38 1.78
N ALA A 67 -1.31 5.90 3.01
CA ALA A 67 -0.37 4.81 3.29
C ALA A 67 -0.87 3.75 4.30
N ASN A 68 -0.27 2.57 4.29
CA ASN A 68 -0.61 1.44 5.17
C ASN A 68 0.02 1.56 6.58
N THR A 69 -0.13 2.71 7.22
CA THR A 69 0.43 2.99 8.55
C THR A 69 -0.68 3.29 9.55
N THR A 70 -0.41 3.11 10.84
CA THR A 70 -1.43 3.33 11.89
C THR A 70 -1.94 4.76 11.93
N ARG A 71 -1.05 5.74 11.70
CA ARG A 71 -1.41 7.17 11.61
C ARG A 71 -2.40 7.45 10.48
N HIS A 72 -2.18 6.87 9.29
CA HIS A 72 -3.08 7.04 8.15
C HIS A 72 -4.42 6.35 8.39
N VAL A 73 -4.43 5.19 9.06
CA VAL A 73 -5.68 4.56 9.51
C VAL A 73 -6.47 5.47 10.45
N VAL A 74 -5.81 6.11 11.44
CA VAL A 74 -6.46 7.05 12.35
C VAL A 74 -6.92 8.32 11.64
N SER A 75 -6.13 8.86 10.71
CA SER A 75 -6.54 9.99 9.86
C SER A 75 -7.81 9.65 9.10
N ARG A 76 -7.86 8.47 8.48
CA ARG A 76 -9.03 8.00 7.75
C ARG A 76 -10.25 7.81 8.65
N ILE A 77 -10.07 7.28 9.86
CA ILE A 77 -11.16 7.20 10.87
C ILE A 77 -11.67 8.60 11.22
N ASN A 78 -10.79 9.60 11.36
CA ASN A 78 -11.17 10.98 11.63
C ASN A 78 -11.93 11.62 10.47
N GLU A 79 -11.53 11.37 9.22
CA GLU A 79 -12.25 11.80 8.03
C GLU A 79 -13.65 11.20 7.97
N LEU A 80 -13.78 9.89 8.19
CA LEU A 80 -15.07 9.20 8.20
C LEU A 80 -15.98 9.71 9.32
N ARG A 81 -15.41 9.94 10.51
CA ARG A 81 -16.11 10.57 11.64
C ARG A 81 -16.63 11.96 11.26
N ALA A 82 -15.78 12.79 10.65
CA ALA A 82 -16.14 14.15 10.23
C ALA A 82 -17.23 14.12 9.15
N ARG A 83 -17.12 13.23 8.15
CA ARG A 83 -18.12 13.01 7.11
C ARG A 83 -19.47 12.57 7.69
N ALA A 84 -19.46 11.74 8.73
CA ALA A 84 -20.66 11.30 9.43
C ALA A 84 -21.21 12.36 10.42
N GLY A 85 -20.57 13.53 10.56
CA GLY A 85 -21.00 14.58 11.48
C GLY A 85 -20.89 14.19 12.96
N LEU A 86 -20.04 13.22 13.31
CA LEU A 86 -19.95 12.68 14.67
C LEU A 86 -18.90 13.40 15.51
N THR A 87 -19.27 13.77 16.74
CA THR A 87 -18.29 14.23 17.73
C THR A 87 -17.44 13.05 18.26
N VAL A 88 -16.27 13.34 18.83
CA VAL A 88 -15.44 12.30 19.48
C VAL A 88 -16.23 11.57 20.58
N ALA A 89 -17.04 12.31 21.34
CA ALA A 89 -17.87 11.74 22.39
C ALA A 89 -18.96 10.81 21.84
N ALA A 90 -19.61 11.20 20.74
CA ALA A 90 -20.63 10.38 20.09
C ALA A 90 -20.03 9.07 19.52
N LEU A 91 -18.85 9.15 18.88
CA LEU A 91 -18.15 7.98 18.37
C LEU A 91 -17.70 7.06 19.51
N ALA A 92 -17.11 7.61 20.57
CA ALA A 92 -16.70 6.83 21.74
C ALA A 92 -17.88 6.08 22.36
N LYS A 93 -19.04 6.76 22.51
CA LYS A 93 -20.27 6.13 23.04
C LYS A 93 -20.76 5.00 22.15
N ARG A 94 -20.80 5.20 20.82
CA ARG A 94 -21.22 4.17 19.85
C ARG A 94 -20.27 2.97 19.83
N ALA A 95 -18.98 3.21 19.97
CA ALA A 95 -17.96 2.17 19.99
C ALA A 95 -17.77 1.52 21.38
N GLY A 96 -18.59 1.90 22.38
CA GLY A 96 -18.55 1.33 23.73
C GLY A 96 -17.28 1.65 24.52
N MET A 97 -16.64 2.80 24.27
CA MET A 97 -15.36 3.17 24.86
C MET A 97 -15.38 4.52 25.57
N GLN A 98 -14.43 4.74 26.47
CA GLN A 98 -14.28 6.01 27.16
C GLN A 98 -13.81 7.12 26.20
N ARG A 99 -14.44 8.30 26.28
CA ARG A 99 -14.07 9.48 25.48
C ARG A 99 -12.59 9.84 25.62
N SER A 100 -12.05 9.79 26.84
CA SER A 100 -10.63 10.07 27.13
C SER A 100 -9.70 9.12 26.39
N HIS A 101 -10.04 7.83 26.33
CA HIS A 101 -9.28 6.82 25.62
C HIS A 101 -9.28 7.08 24.11
N LEU A 102 -10.45 7.33 23.52
CA LEU A 102 -10.54 7.65 22.09
C LEU A 102 -9.82 8.96 21.76
N SER A 103 -9.93 9.98 22.61
CA SER A 103 -9.22 11.24 22.43
C SER A 103 -7.70 11.05 22.47
N ARG A 104 -7.19 10.16 23.33
CA ARG A 104 -5.77 9.83 23.37
C ARG A 104 -5.33 9.20 22.06
N ILE A 105 -6.05 8.19 21.57
CA ILE A 105 -5.74 7.50 20.31
C ILE A 105 -5.74 8.47 19.11
N ILE A 106 -6.72 9.38 19.05
CA ILE A 106 -6.86 10.32 17.92
C ILE A 106 -5.76 11.37 17.90
N ASN A 107 -5.27 11.80 19.07
CA ASN A 107 -4.29 12.86 19.22
C ASN A 107 -2.86 12.34 19.43
N ASP A 108 -2.65 11.02 19.43
CA ASP A 108 -1.32 10.42 19.56
C ASP A 108 -0.51 10.63 18.26
N ASP A 109 0.78 10.90 18.40
CA ASP A 109 1.69 11.06 17.26
C ASP A 109 1.96 9.71 16.57
N ASP A 110 1.96 8.61 17.33
CA ASP A 110 2.13 7.25 16.84
C ASP A 110 1.06 6.32 17.43
N PRO A 111 -0.20 6.45 16.97
CA PRO A 111 -1.29 5.71 17.54
C PRO A 111 -1.10 4.21 17.26
N ASN A 112 -1.06 3.40 18.31
CA ASN A 112 -1.04 1.95 18.18
C ASN A 112 -2.16 1.34 19.03
N MET A 113 -3.32 1.16 18.41
CA MET A 113 -4.47 0.52 19.05
C MET A 113 -4.50 -0.98 18.80
N GLN A 114 -5.22 -1.72 19.64
CA GLN A 114 -5.50 -3.13 19.38
C GLN A 114 -6.51 -3.29 18.22
N LEU A 115 -6.42 -4.40 17.50
CA LEU A 115 -7.32 -4.68 16.37
C LEU A 115 -8.79 -4.73 16.78
N VAL A 116 -9.09 -5.13 18.03
CA VAL A 116 -10.46 -5.07 18.58
C VAL A 116 -10.99 -3.64 18.65
N VAL A 117 -10.17 -2.68 19.09
CA VAL A 117 -10.55 -1.26 19.19
C VAL A 117 -10.80 -0.69 17.80
N PHE A 118 -9.92 -1.00 16.86
CA PHE A 118 -10.08 -0.64 15.45
C PHE A 118 -11.39 -1.18 14.87
N THR A 119 -11.70 -2.46 15.13
CA THR A 119 -12.95 -3.10 14.66
C THR A 119 -14.18 -2.41 15.24
N SER A 120 -14.18 -2.09 16.53
CA SER A 120 -15.28 -1.38 17.19
C SER A 120 -15.48 0.03 16.62
N LEU A 121 -14.39 0.74 16.28
CA LEU A 121 -14.49 2.07 15.67
C LEU A 121 -15.08 2.03 14.27
N ILE A 122 -14.66 1.07 13.44
CA ILE A 122 -15.20 0.89 12.09
C ILE A 122 -16.68 0.53 12.15
N ALA A 123 -17.05 -0.40 13.04
CA ALA A 123 -18.44 -0.80 13.22
C ALA A 123 -19.32 0.36 13.71
N ALA A 124 -18.81 1.19 14.63
CA ALA A 124 -19.53 2.37 15.11
C ALA A 124 -19.71 3.45 14.04
N LEU A 125 -18.83 3.48 13.03
CA LEU A 125 -18.91 4.38 11.87
C LEU A 125 -19.75 3.81 10.72
N GLY A 126 -20.08 2.50 10.73
CA GLY A 126 -20.73 1.84 9.59
C GLY A 126 -19.84 1.82 8.34
N ALA A 127 -18.52 1.92 8.52
CA ALA A 127 -17.54 2.09 7.44
C ALA A 127 -16.85 0.77 7.07
N GLU A 128 -17.45 -0.37 7.37
CA GLU A 128 -16.91 -1.70 7.08
C GLU A 128 -16.57 -1.91 5.61
N ASN A 129 -17.33 -1.27 4.72
CA ASN A 129 -17.15 -1.35 3.28
C ASN A 129 -16.11 -0.35 2.74
N GLU A 130 -15.80 0.70 3.50
CA GLU A 130 -14.82 1.72 3.11
C GLU A 130 -13.39 1.36 3.56
N MET A 131 -13.24 0.38 4.45
CA MET A 131 -11.96 -0.08 4.99
C MET A 131 -11.72 -1.54 4.57
N GLN A 132 -11.56 -1.76 3.27
CA GLN A 132 -11.31 -3.10 2.71
C GLN A 132 -9.82 -3.37 2.53
N ILE A 133 -9.47 -4.66 2.42
CA ILE A 133 -8.14 -5.09 2.03
C ILE A 133 -8.04 -4.97 0.51
N VAL A 134 -7.13 -4.13 0.03
CA VAL A 134 -6.91 -3.86 -1.40
C VAL A 134 -5.46 -4.16 -1.78
N ALA A 135 -5.23 -4.26 -3.10
CA ALA A 135 -3.86 -4.40 -3.60
C ALA A 135 -3.05 -3.16 -3.21
N ARG A 136 -1.80 -3.38 -2.81
CA ARG A 136 -0.82 -2.31 -2.90
C ARG A 136 -0.64 -2.02 -4.39
N PHE A 137 -0.85 -0.79 -4.83
CA PHE A 137 -0.53 -0.40 -6.21
C PHE A 137 0.98 -0.55 -6.42
N HIS A 138 1.42 -1.71 -6.90
CA HIS A 138 2.67 -1.86 -7.61
C HIS A 138 2.35 -1.84 -9.10
N ASN A 139 2.19 -0.64 -9.66
CA ASN A 139 2.45 -0.45 -11.09
C ASN A 139 3.98 -0.38 -11.28
N ALA A 140 4.62 -1.53 -11.18
CA ALA A 140 5.94 -1.81 -11.75
C ALA A 140 6.10 -3.33 -11.82
N GLN A 141 5.74 -3.90 -12.98
CA GLN A 141 6.11 -5.24 -13.44
C GLN A 141 5.77 -6.42 -12.52
N ALA A 142 4.51 -6.86 -12.53
CA ALA A 142 4.25 -8.29 -12.62
C ALA A 142 4.42 -8.70 -14.10
N VAL A 143 5.67 -8.84 -14.55
CA VAL A 143 5.93 -9.70 -15.71
C VAL A 143 5.52 -11.11 -15.28
N PRO A 144 4.65 -11.81 -16.03
CA PRO A 144 4.48 -13.23 -15.81
C PRO A 144 5.81 -13.89 -16.13
N LEU A 145 6.53 -14.31 -15.10
CA LEU A 145 7.74 -15.15 -15.21
C LEU A 145 7.31 -16.55 -15.67
N ALA A 146 6.83 -16.66 -16.91
CA ALA A 146 6.30 -17.89 -17.50
C ALA A 146 6.74 -18.10 -18.97
N LEU A 147 7.56 -17.23 -19.56
CA LEU A 147 7.87 -17.28 -21.00
C LEU A 147 9.33 -16.91 -21.34
N ALA A 148 10.29 -17.44 -20.57
CA ALA A 148 11.72 -17.34 -20.93
C ALA A 148 12.52 -18.62 -20.60
N VAL A 149 11.89 -19.80 -20.71
CA VAL A 149 12.63 -21.02 -21.03
C VAL A 149 12.33 -21.28 -22.50
N GLY A 150 13.31 -20.95 -23.34
CA GLY A 150 13.22 -21.09 -24.79
C GLY A 150 12.84 -22.51 -25.19
N ALA A 151 11.67 -22.63 -25.80
CA ALA A 151 11.33 -23.74 -26.67
C ALA A 151 11.46 -23.23 -28.09
N GLU A 152 12.67 -23.31 -28.67
CA GLU A 152 12.88 -23.53 -30.11
C GLU A 152 14.26 -24.19 -30.33
N SER A 153 14.27 -25.52 -30.34
CA SER A 153 15.08 -26.30 -31.28
C SER A 153 14.59 -27.75 -31.21
N MET A 154 13.65 -28.05 -32.11
CA MET A 154 13.24 -29.41 -32.41
C MET A 154 14.16 -29.93 -33.52
N GLY A 155 14.91 -30.99 -33.24
CA GLY A 155 15.91 -31.53 -34.16
C GLY A 155 16.41 -32.92 -33.79
N ALA A 156 15.51 -33.90 -33.86
CA ALA A 156 15.76 -35.29 -34.30
C ALA A 156 16.86 -36.16 -33.61
N ALA A 157 16.33 -37.19 -32.92
CA ALA A 157 16.71 -38.61 -33.01
C ALA A 157 17.88 -39.17 -32.13
N PRO A 158 17.89 -40.50 -31.86
CA PRO A 158 17.92 -41.02 -30.49
C PRO A 158 19.11 -41.95 -30.19
N GLY A 159 19.27 -42.28 -28.91
CA GLY A 159 19.91 -43.52 -28.47
C GLY A 159 21.36 -43.38 -28.02
N ARG A 160 21.58 -43.41 -26.71
CA ARG A 160 22.72 -44.13 -26.16
C ARG A 160 22.44 -44.59 -24.74
N ARG A 161 22.35 -45.92 -24.64
CA ARG A 161 22.34 -46.72 -23.42
C ARG A 161 23.50 -46.30 -22.52
N LEU A 162 23.22 -45.94 -21.28
CA LEU A 162 24.23 -45.95 -20.23
C LEU A 162 24.51 -47.42 -19.90
N HIS A 163 25.66 -47.90 -20.35
CA HIS A 163 26.29 -49.10 -19.83
C HIS A 163 26.69 -48.84 -18.37
N VAL A 164 25.97 -49.45 -17.44
CA VAL A 164 26.48 -49.78 -16.11
C VAL A 164 27.07 -51.17 -16.23
N VAL A 165 28.39 -51.28 -16.32
CA VAL A 165 29.11 -52.54 -16.05
C VAL A 165 30.43 -52.21 -15.35
N SER A 166 30.66 -52.97 -14.28
CA SER A 166 31.94 -53.34 -13.66
C SER A 166 32.29 -52.61 -12.37
N HIS A 167 32.84 -53.26 -11.35
CA HIS A 167 32.83 -54.65 -10.90
C HIS A 167 33.47 -54.58 -9.50
N ASP A 168 32.91 -55.35 -8.58
CA ASP A 168 33.53 -56.06 -7.45
C ASP A 168 34.85 -55.57 -6.85
N ALA A 169 34.77 -55.30 -5.53
CA ALA A 169 35.86 -55.53 -4.59
C ALA A 169 36.24 -57.03 -4.57
N PRO A 170 37.50 -57.36 -4.26
CA PRO A 170 37.72 -57.85 -2.90
C PRO A 170 39.01 -57.37 -2.24
N ALA A 171 38.96 -57.36 -0.91
CA ALA A 171 40.11 -57.28 -0.04
C ALA A 171 40.94 -58.57 -0.10
N ALA A 172 42.25 -58.45 -0.22
CA ALA A 172 43.21 -59.34 0.43
C ALA A 172 44.61 -58.71 0.45
N ASN A 173 45.12 -58.64 1.66
CA ASN A 173 46.44 -58.23 2.11
C ASN A 173 47.49 -59.26 1.69
N ASP A 174 48.64 -58.84 1.13
CA ASP A 174 49.95 -59.36 1.56
C ASP A 174 51.14 -58.58 0.95
N GLY A 175 52.11 -58.27 1.81
CA GLY A 175 53.53 -58.54 1.56
C GLY A 175 54.35 -57.65 0.62
N ARG A 176 54.96 -56.61 1.20
CA ARG A 176 56.43 -56.29 1.16
C ARG A 176 57.11 -56.05 -0.22
N HIS A 177 57.63 -54.83 -0.44
CA HIS A 177 59.07 -54.50 -0.51
C HIS A 177 59.32 -52.97 -0.66
N GLU A 178 60.13 -52.45 0.27
CA GLU A 178 61.17 -51.38 0.21
C GLU A 178 60.96 -50.17 -0.75
N SER A 179 60.73 -48.97 -0.22
CA SER A 179 61.72 -47.98 0.26
C SER A 179 62.53 -47.28 -0.84
N THR A 180 62.22 -46.02 -1.12
CA THR A 180 63.23 -44.97 -1.25
C THR A 180 62.61 -43.60 -1.01
N ALA A 181 63.07 -42.96 0.06
CA ALA A 181 62.87 -41.55 0.33
C ALA A 181 63.62 -40.69 -0.71
N GLY A 182 63.07 -39.53 -1.07
CA GLY A 182 63.81 -38.55 -1.86
C GLY A 182 62.97 -37.39 -2.39
N GLY A 183 62.73 -36.38 -1.55
CA GLY A 183 62.77 -34.97 -1.96
C GLY A 183 61.67 -34.42 -2.87
N GLN A 184 60.75 -33.64 -2.28
CA GLN A 184 60.49 -32.22 -2.60
C GLN A 184 59.09 -31.86 -2.09
N ALA A 185 59.03 -31.46 -0.83
CA ALA A 185 57.93 -30.66 -0.31
C ALA A 185 58.26 -29.18 -0.56
N GLU A 186 57.23 -28.44 -1.01
CA GLU A 186 57.14 -26.99 -1.28
C GLU A 186 57.63 -26.49 -2.66
N PRO A 187 56.80 -25.73 -3.42
CA PRO A 187 55.93 -24.65 -2.94
C PRO A 187 54.46 -24.84 -3.36
N ARG A 188 53.69 -25.64 -2.59
CA ARG A 188 52.22 -25.71 -2.75
C ARG A 188 51.47 -24.72 -1.86
N ALA A 189 52.05 -24.31 -0.74
CA ALA A 189 51.43 -23.40 0.22
C ALA A 189 51.20 -21.98 -0.36
N ASP A 190 52.16 -21.43 -1.11
CA ASP A 190 52.05 -20.06 -1.66
C ASP A 190 50.95 -19.92 -2.74
N ARG A 191 50.71 -20.94 -3.56
CA ARG A 191 49.65 -20.92 -4.58
C ARG A 191 48.25 -20.95 -3.96
N THR A 192 48.05 -21.71 -2.89
CA THR A 192 46.79 -21.73 -2.15
C THR A 192 46.53 -20.40 -1.45
N THR A 193 47.55 -19.77 -0.88
CA THR A 193 47.40 -18.45 -0.22
C THR A 193 47.02 -17.36 -1.24
N GLN A 194 47.66 -17.34 -2.41
CA GLN A 194 47.31 -16.41 -3.49
C GLN A 194 45.90 -16.64 -4.06
N GLN A 195 45.44 -17.88 -4.15
CA GLN A 195 44.07 -18.18 -4.58
C GLN A 195 43.03 -17.70 -3.56
N ILE A 196 43.28 -17.92 -2.26
CA ILE A 196 42.40 -17.45 -1.18
C ILE A 196 42.34 -15.92 -1.15
N GLU A 197 43.46 -15.23 -1.35
CA GLU A 197 43.49 -13.76 -1.44
C GLU A 197 42.75 -13.23 -2.68
N GLN A 198 42.90 -13.88 -3.83
CA GLN A 198 42.16 -13.51 -5.05
C GLN A 198 40.65 -13.72 -4.89
N GLU A 199 40.22 -14.81 -4.25
CA GLU A 199 38.80 -15.05 -3.98
C GLU A 199 38.23 -14.03 -2.98
N ARG A 200 38.99 -13.68 -1.92
CA ARG A 200 38.60 -12.60 -1.00
C ARG A 200 38.51 -11.25 -1.69
N ALA A 201 39.43 -10.94 -2.60
CA ALA A 201 39.39 -9.70 -3.38
C ALA A 201 38.19 -9.67 -4.33
N ARG A 202 37.83 -10.81 -4.94
CA ARG A 202 36.62 -10.92 -5.78
C ARG A 202 35.34 -10.80 -4.96
N ALA A 203 35.27 -11.45 -3.81
CA ALA A 203 34.13 -11.34 -2.89
C ALA A 203 33.95 -9.90 -2.40
N SER A 204 35.03 -9.22 -2.00
CA SER A 204 35.00 -7.81 -1.58
C SER A 204 34.53 -6.86 -2.70
N ARG A 205 34.94 -7.11 -3.95
CA ARG A 205 34.44 -6.34 -5.11
C ARG A 205 32.96 -6.59 -5.37
N ALA A 206 32.52 -7.85 -5.30
CA ALA A 206 31.11 -8.21 -5.48
C ALA A 206 30.23 -7.59 -4.38
N GLU A 207 30.69 -7.57 -3.13
CA GLU A 207 30.01 -6.91 -2.02
C GLU A 207 29.92 -5.39 -2.22
N ALA A 208 31.00 -4.75 -2.68
CA ALA A 208 31.01 -3.33 -2.99
C ALA A 208 30.06 -2.97 -4.15
N GLU A 209 29.98 -3.82 -5.18
CA GLU A 209 29.05 -3.66 -6.29
C GLU A 209 27.59 -3.86 -5.85
N ALA A 210 27.32 -4.87 -5.01
CA ALA A 210 26.00 -5.10 -4.44
C ALA A 210 25.55 -3.93 -3.55
N ALA A 211 26.46 -3.37 -2.75
CA ALA A 211 26.18 -2.19 -1.93
C ALA A 211 25.83 -0.96 -2.79
N ARG A 212 26.58 -0.72 -3.88
CA ARG A 212 26.29 0.36 -4.84
C ARG A 212 24.96 0.13 -5.57
N ALA A 213 24.65 -1.10 -5.96
CA ALA A 213 23.39 -1.43 -6.59
C ALA A 213 22.20 -1.19 -5.66
N LYS A 214 22.33 -1.56 -4.38
CA LYS A 214 21.33 -1.27 -3.36
C LYS A 214 21.15 0.23 -3.15
N GLN A 215 22.24 0.98 -3.03
CA GLN A 215 22.17 2.44 -2.88
C GLN A 215 21.44 3.10 -4.06
N ARG A 216 21.70 2.67 -5.30
CA ARG A 216 20.99 3.17 -6.49
C ARG A 216 19.49 2.82 -6.47
N ALA A 217 19.14 1.63 -5.98
CA ALA A 217 17.74 1.23 -5.84
C ALA A 217 17.03 2.10 -4.79
N ASP A 218 17.67 2.33 -3.64
CA ASP A 218 17.14 3.18 -2.57
C ASP A 218 16.98 4.64 -3.05
N GLU A 219 17.96 5.18 -3.78
CA GLU A 219 17.89 6.52 -4.39
C GLU A 219 16.79 6.62 -5.45
N ALA A 220 16.60 5.59 -6.28
CA ALA A 220 15.53 5.55 -7.28
C ALA A 220 14.14 5.49 -6.62
N GLU A 221 13.99 4.73 -5.53
CA GLU A 221 12.75 4.67 -4.76
C GLU A 221 12.44 6.01 -4.09
N ALA A 222 13.46 6.70 -3.55
CA ALA A 222 13.30 8.03 -2.99
C ALA A 222 12.80 9.04 -4.03
N ARG A 223 13.41 9.06 -5.22
CA ARG A 223 12.96 9.92 -6.33
C ARG A 223 11.52 9.63 -6.77
N ALA A 224 11.16 8.35 -6.86
CA ALA A 224 9.80 7.95 -7.22
C ALA A 224 8.75 8.40 -6.17
N ARG A 225 9.11 8.39 -4.88
CA ARG A 225 8.25 8.93 -3.81
C ARG A 225 8.07 10.44 -3.95
N GLU A 226 9.15 11.19 -4.16
CA GLU A 226 9.08 12.65 -4.36
C GLU A 226 8.28 13.04 -5.61
N ASP A 227 8.39 12.28 -6.69
CA ASP A 227 7.61 12.53 -7.91
C ASP A 227 6.12 12.20 -7.70
N CYS A 228 5.81 11.16 -6.92
CA CYS A 228 4.44 10.82 -6.54
C CYS A 228 3.82 11.93 -5.67
N GLU A 229 4.53 12.42 -4.66
CA GLU A 229 4.09 13.53 -3.81
C GLU A 229 3.89 14.83 -4.61
N ARG A 230 4.79 15.13 -5.57
CA ARG A 230 4.62 16.27 -6.48
C ARG A 230 3.37 16.13 -7.36
N ALA A 231 3.09 14.92 -7.87
CA ALA A 231 1.90 14.67 -8.66
C ALA A 231 0.61 14.81 -7.82
N GLU A 232 0.61 14.33 -6.58
CA GLU A 232 -0.53 14.50 -5.65
C GLU A 232 -0.79 15.98 -5.33
N MET A 233 0.27 16.75 -5.05
CA MET A 233 0.14 18.19 -4.80
C MET A 233 -0.37 18.96 -6.02
N ALA A 234 0.09 18.60 -7.22
CA ALA A 234 -0.40 19.18 -8.47
C ALA A 234 -1.88 18.86 -8.72
N ALA A 235 -2.31 17.62 -8.45
CA ALA A 235 -3.72 17.23 -8.56
C ALA A 235 -4.62 17.98 -7.57
N TYR A 236 -4.14 18.18 -6.34
CA TYR A 236 -4.85 18.97 -5.33
C TYR A 236 -4.99 20.44 -5.74
N GLN A 237 -3.93 21.05 -6.27
CA GLN A 237 -3.97 22.43 -6.78
C GLN A 237 -4.96 22.58 -7.95
N ALA A 238 -4.94 21.65 -8.91
CA ALA A 238 -5.87 21.65 -10.03
C ALA A 238 -7.34 21.52 -9.58
N ALA A 239 -7.61 20.69 -8.55
CA ALA A 239 -8.95 20.57 -7.98
C ALA A 239 -9.41 21.88 -7.32
N LEU A 240 -8.52 22.55 -6.58
CA LEU A 240 -8.82 23.84 -5.93
C LEU A 240 -9.09 24.95 -6.96
N GLU A 241 -8.32 24.98 -8.05
CA GLU A 241 -8.54 25.93 -9.14
C GLU A 241 -9.88 25.69 -9.84
N LYS A 242 -10.26 24.42 -10.04
CA LYS A 242 -11.57 24.06 -10.59
C LYS A 242 -12.71 24.52 -9.67
N GLU A 243 -12.64 24.26 -8.37
CA GLU A 243 -13.66 24.74 -7.43
C GLU A 243 -13.78 26.27 -7.43
N ARG A 244 -12.66 26.99 -7.57
CA ARG A 244 -12.68 28.46 -7.69
C ARG A 244 -13.33 28.92 -8.99
N ALA A 245 -13.09 28.24 -10.10
CA ALA A 245 -13.72 28.53 -11.39
C ALA A 245 -15.23 28.29 -11.32
N ASP A 246 -15.66 27.13 -10.79
CA ASP A 246 -17.07 26.78 -10.63
C ASP A 246 -17.79 27.79 -9.70
N ALA A 247 -17.14 28.22 -8.62
CA ALA A 247 -17.68 29.25 -7.71
C ALA A 247 -17.77 30.64 -8.37
N ALA A 248 -16.84 30.99 -9.26
CA ALA A 248 -16.90 32.23 -10.02
C ALA A 248 -18.04 32.21 -11.05
N GLU A 249 -18.25 31.07 -11.72
CA GLU A 249 -19.37 30.89 -12.65
C GLU A 249 -20.73 30.97 -11.93
N ALA A 250 -20.87 30.30 -10.78
CA ALA A 250 -22.08 30.39 -9.96
C ALA A 250 -22.39 31.83 -9.50
N ARG A 251 -21.36 32.64 -9.22
CA ARG A 251 -21.51 34.08 -8.90
C ARG A 251 -21.99 34.89 -10.10
N LEU A 252 -21.50 34.59 -11.31
CA LEU A 252 -21.98 35.24 -12.53
C LEU A 252 -23.43 34.85 -12.86
N GLU A 253 -23.81 33.58 -12.67
CA GLU A 253 -25.17 33.09 -12.82
C GLU A 253 -26.14 33.83 -11.88
N THR A 254 -25.77 33.96 -10.60
CA THR A 254 -26.58 34.70 -9.61
C THR A 254 -26.71 36.17 -9.97
N LEU A 255 -25.63 36.84 -10.39
CA LEU A 255 -25.70 38.22 -10.86
C LEU A 255 -26.57 38.36 -12.12
N ARG A 256 -26.55 37.38 -13.04
CA ARG A 256 -27.39 37.37 -14.24
C ARG A 256 -28.87 37.22 -13.91
N ILE A 257 -29.22 36.40 -12.92
CA ILE A 257 -30.60 36.25 -12.43
C ILE A 257 -31.06 37.54 -11.76
N LEU A 258 -30.23 38.12 -10.87
CA LEU A 258 -30.51 39.39 -10.18
C LEU A 258 -30.66 40.56 -11.15
N GLY A 259 -29.82 40.64 -12.19
CA GLY A 259 -29.91 41.66 -13.24
C GLY A 259 -31.18 41.53 -14.09
N LYS A 260 -31.67 40.30 -14.33
CA LYS A 260 -32.96 40.09 -15.00
C LYS A 260 -34.15 40.46 -14.11
N THR A 261 -34.04 40.26 -12.79
CA THR A 261 -35.12 40.59 -11.84
C THR A 261 -35.26 42.10 -11.61
N THR A 262 -34.15 42.85 -11.57
CA THR A 262 -34.18 44.32 -11.49
C THR A 262 -34.72 44.98 -12.77
N LEU A 263 -34.46 44.40 -13.94
CA LEU A 263 -35.07 44.90 -15.20
C LEU A 263 -36.58 44.64 -15.25
N TRP A 264 -37.04 43.52 -14.69
CA TRP A 264 -38.46 43.17 -14.63
C TRP A 264 -39.23 44.06 -13.64
N THR A 265 -38.67 44.36 -12.46
CA THR A 265 -39.31 45.28 -11.49
C THR A 265 -39.31 46.73 -11.95
N ALA A 266 -38.28 47.19 -12.68
CA ALA A 266 -38.29 48.52 -13.30
C ALA A 266 -39.35 48.65 -14.40
N THR A 267 -39.56 47.58 -15.19
CA THR A 267 -40.54 47.60 -16.30
C THR A 267 -41.98 47.46 -15.81
N VAL A 268 -42.23 46.58 -14.83
CA VAL A 268 -43.58 46.38 -14.25
C VAL A 268 -43.95 47.50 -13.26
N GLY A 269 -42.97 48.02 -12.51
CA GLY A 269 -43.18 49.17 -11.61
C GLY A 269 -43.46 50.48 -12.36
N GLY A 270 -42.83 50.69 -13.53
CA GLY A 270 -43.12 51.83 -14.40
C GLY A 270 -44.51 51.79 -15.04
N LEU A 271 -45.03 50.60 -15.33
CA LEU A 271 -46.37 50.41 -15.90
C LEU A 271 -47.50 50.56 -14.87
N LEU A 272 -47.25 50.26 -13.59
CA LEU A 272 -48.26 50.43 -12.53
C LEU A 272 -48.29 51.83 -11.91
N PHE A 273 -47.19 52.58 -11.92
CA PHE A 273 -47.17 53.98 -11.45
C PHE A 273 -47.43 55.03 -12.55
N GLY A 274 -47.29 54.68 -13.83
CA GLY A 274 -47.60 55.58 -14.95
C GLY A 274 -49.10 55.78 -15.24
N GLY A 275 -49.97 54.92 -14.71
CA GLY A 275 -51.42 54.99 -14.93
C GLY A 275 -52.17 55.95 -14.01
N ALA A 276 -51.60 56.34 -12.86
CA ALA A 276 -52.29 57.17 -11.88
C ALA A 276 -52.24 58.68 -12.17
N TYR A 277 -51.33 59.14 -13.05
CA TYR A 277 -51.20 60.56 -13.39
C TYR A 277 -51.96 61.01 -14.64
N ALA A 278 -52.57 60.08 -15.39
CA ALA A 278 -53.31 60.40 -16.61
C ALA A 278 -54.83 60.63 -16.41
N TYR A 279 -55.39 60.26 -15.26
CA TYR A 279 -56.83 60.36 -15.03
C TYR A 279 -57.30 61.71 -14.44
N ASP A 280 -56.39 62.52 -13.90
CA ASP A 280 -56.76 63.82 -13.30
C ASP A 280 -56.81 64.99 -14.31
N ARG A 281 -56.37 64.76 -15.56
CA ARG A 281 -56.35 65.82 -16.60
C ARG A 281 -57.52 65.78 -17.60
N TYR A 282 -58.41 64.79 -17.53
CA TYR A 282 -59.51 64.64 -18.51
C TYR A 282 -60.88 65.12 -18.03
N VAL A 283 -61.02 65.56 -16.77
CA VAL A 283 -62.30 66.04 -16.21
C VAL A 283 -62.46 67.57 -16.27
N LYS A 284 -61.45 68.33 -16.72
CA LYS A 284 -61.45 69.81 -16.65
C LYS A 284 -61.72 70.58 -17.95
N THR A 285 -62.12 69.92 -19.04
CA THR A 285 -62.35 70.59 -20.35
C THR A 285 -63.71 70.29 -21.01
N ARG A 286 -64.74 69.97 -20.22
CA ARG A 286 -66.14 70.07 -20.68
C ARG A 286 -66.99 70.77 -19.63
N SER A 287 -66.86 72.09 -19.61
CA SER A 287 -67.80 73.06 -19.06
C SER A 287 -67.77 74.28 -19.96
#